data_AF-A0A371CLW0-F1
#
_entry.id   AF-A0A371CLW0-F1
#
_cell.length_a   1.000
_cell.length_b   1.000
_cell.length_c   1.000
_cell.angle_alpha   90.00
_cell.angle_beta   90.00
_cell.angle_gamma   90.00
#
_symmetry.space_group_name_H-M   'P 1'
#
loop_
_entity.id
_entity.type
_entity.pdbx_description
1 polymer ?
#
loop_
_entity_poly.entity_id
_entity_poly.type
_entity_poly.pdbx_seq_one_letter_code
_entity_poly.pdbx_strand_id
1 'polypeptide(L)' 'RAIRNVGQILRSVVQPDQLDWCDKLPLVEFAINSSVSASTGFAPFELNYGHMPRMAAFPTT' A
#
# COMPACT_ATOMS: atom_id res chain seq x y z
N ARG A 1 10.57 -10.10 -4.36
CA ARG A 1 9.12 -10.42 -4.41
C ARG A 1 8.22 -9.17 -4.29
N ALA A 2 8.71 -8.03 -3.77
CA ALA A 2 7.93 -6.79 -3.58
C ALA A 2 7.35 -6.18 -4.88
N ILE A 3 8.11 -6.19 -6.00
CA ILE A 3 7.71 -5.52 -7.26
C ILE A 3 6.44 -6.12 -7.88
N ARG A 4 6.18 -7.44 -7.71
CA ARG A 4 4.96 -8.06 -8.23
C ARG A 4 3.70 -7.54 -7.52
N ASN A 5 3.81 -7.16 -6.24
CA ASN A 5 2.66 -6.69 -5.46
C ASN A 5 2.20 -5.29 -5.89
N VAL A 6 3.12 -4.36 -6.18
CA VAL A 6 2.76 -2.95 -6.50
C VAL A 6 1.80 -2.87 -7.69
N GLY A 7 2.17 -3.48 -8.82
CA GLY A 7 1.36 -3.42 -10.03
C GLY A 7 0.05 -4.22 -9.96
N GLN A 8 -0.02 -5.24 -9.09
CA GLN A 8 -1.27 -5.97 -8.87
C GLN A 8 -2.23 -5.18 -7.97
N ILE A 9 -1.71 -4.57 -6.90
CA ILE A 9 -2.50 -3.73 -5.99
C ILE A 9 -2.98 -2.49 -6.75
N LEU A 10 -2.10 -1.81 -7.49
CA LEU A 10 -2.47 -0.62 -8.27
C LEU A 10 -3.60 -0.91 -9.27
N ARG A 11 -3.51 -2.00 -10.04
CA ARG A 11 -4.59 -2.41 -10.94
C ARG A 11 -5.91 -2.75 -10.25
N SER A 12 -5.87 -3.13 -8.97
CA SER A 12 -7.08 -3.44 -8.20
C SER A 12 -7.79 -2.20 -7.63
N VAL A 13 -7.09 -1.07 -7.53
CA VAL A 13 -7.62 0.15 -6.89
C VAL A 13 -7.82 1.32 -7.86
N VAL A 14 -7.19 1.26 -9.03
CA VAL A 14 -7.28 2.27 -10.10
C VAL A 14 -8.54 2.05 -10.92
N GLN A 15 -9.19 3.14 -11.31
CA GLN A 15 -10.38 3.11 -12.16
C GLN A 15 -10.08 2.57 -13.57
N PRO A 16 -11.08 2.05 -14.30
CA PRO A 16 -10.88 1.51 -15.64
C PRO A 16 -10.27 2.50 -16.64
N ASP A 17 -10.50 3.80 -16.46
CA ASP A 17 -9.93 4.87 -17.28
C ASP A 17 -8.45 5.17 -16.97
N GLN A 18 -7.94 4.61 -15.88
CA GLN A 18 -6.56 4.74 -15.40
C GLN A 18 -6.12 6.19 -15.15
N LEU A 19 -7.05 7.11 -14.86
CA LEU A 19 -6.72 8.52 -14.63
C LEU A 19 -6.39 8.83 -13.16
N ASP A 20 -6.85 8.00 -12.22
CA ASP A 20 -6.73 8.21 -10.78
C ASP A 20 -5.53 7.50 -10.13
N TRP A 21 -4.61 6.94 -10.93
CA TRP A 21 -3.51 6.13 -10.40
C TRP A 21 -2.58 6.87 -9.44
N CYS A 22 -2.34 8.17 -9.69
CA CYS A 22 -1.56 9.03 -8.80
C CYS A 22 -2.21 9.12 -7.42
N ASP A 23 -3.53 9.30 -7.39
CA ASP A 23 -4.30 9.46 -6.15
C ASP A 23 -4.39 8.16 -5.36
N LYS A 24 -4.21 7.01 -6.02
CA LYS A 24 -4.13 5.70 -5.37
C LYS A 24 -2.73 5.36 -4.85
N LEU A 25 -1.66 6.07 -5.23
CA LEU A 25 -0.31 5.74 -4.78
C LEU A 25 -0.17 5.67 -3.25
N PRO A 26 -0.73 6.62 -2.46
CA PRO A 26 -0.64 6.55 -0.99
C PRO A 26 -1.31 5.28 -0.42
N LEU A 27 -2.43 4.87 -1.02
CA LEU A 27 -3.13 3.64 -0.63
C LEU A 27 -2.29 2.39 -0.95
N VAL A 28 -1.67 2.35 -2.13
CA VAL A 28 -0.80 1.24 -2.55
C VAL A 28 0.43 1.16 -1.66
N GLU A 29 1.08 2.29 -1.37
CA GLU A 29 2.22 2.37 -0.47
C GLU A 29 1.84 1.87 0.93
N PHE A 30 0.70 2.32 1.47
CA PHE A 30 0.22 1.88 2.77
C PHE A 30 -0.05 0.37 2.79
N ALA A 31 -0.70 -0.18 1.77
CA ALA A 31 -0.96 -1.62 1.65
C ALA A 31 0.33 -2.45 1.62
N ILE A 32 1.38 -1.96 0.95
CA ILE A 32 2.67 -2.65 0.90
C ILE A 32 3.37 -2.57 2.26
N ASN A 33 3.42 -1.39 2.87
CA ASN A 33 4.12 -1.17 4.13
C ASN A 33 3.41 -1.78 5.35
N SER A 34 2.12 -2.11 5.23
CA SER A 34 1.34 -2.84 6.24
C SER A 34 1.32 -4.37 6.02
N SER A 35 1.80 -4.86 4.88
CA SER A 35 1.78 -6.30 4.58
C SER A 35 2.93 -7.02 5.29
N VAL A 36 2.59 -8.02 6.11
CA VAL A 36 3.55 -8.88 6.79
C VAL A 36 4.30 -9.74 5.77
N SER A 37 5.63 -9.65 5.77
CA SER A 37 6.46 -10.48 4.89
C SER A 37 6.66 -11.87 5.50
N ALA A 38 6.36 -12.92 4.74
CA ALA A 38 6.53 -14.31 5.19
C ALA A 38 7.98 -14.68 5.57
N SER A 39 8.98 -13.95 5.06
CA SER A 39 10.39 -14.20 5.38
C SER A 39 10.83 -13.60 6.71
N THR A 40 10.22 -12.49 7.13
CA THR A 40 10.61 -11.77 8.35
C THR A 40 9.57 -11.90 9.46
N GLY A 41 8.32 -12.26 9.14
CA GLY A 41 7.22 -12.29 10.10
C GLY A 41 6.69 -10.92 10.51
N PHE A 42 7.26 -9.84 9.97
CA PHE A 42 6.91 -8.45 10.30
C PHE A 42 6.53 -7.65 9.06
N ALA A 43 5.65 -6.67 9.24
CA ALA A 43 5.40 -5.64 8.24
C ALA A 43 6.51 -4.57 8.26
N PRO A 44 6.82 -3.93 7.11
CA PRO A 44 7.78 -2.83 7.07
C PRO A 44 7.50 -1.69 8.06
N PHE A 45 6.23 -1.35 8.28
CA PHE A 45 5.86 -0.34 9.28
C PHE A 45 6.26 -0.72 10.70
N GLU A 46 6.10 -1.99 11.07
CA GLU A 46 6.51 -2.48 12.38
C GLU A 46 8.03 -2.44 12.54
N LEU A 47 8.78 -2.77 11.48
CA LEU A 47 10.24 -2.72 11.50
C LEU A 47 10.79 -1.29 11.56
N ASN A 48 10.15 -0.33 10.89
CA ASN A 48 10.63 1.05 10.80
C ASN A 48 10.17 1.92 11.98
N TYR A 49 8.93 1.74 12.44
CA TYR A 49 8.30 2.62 13.43
C TYR A 49 7.98 1.92 14.76
N GLY A 50 8.18 0.60 14.84
CA GLY A 50 7.83 -0.20 16.02
C GLY A 50 6.32 -0.38 16.22
N HIS A 51 5.48 0.12 15.31
CA HIS A 51 4.03 0.00 15.37
C HIS A 51 3.41 0.13 13.98
N MET A 52 2.17 -0.34 13.83
CA MET A 52 1.37 -0.16 12.62
C MET A 52 0.66 1.21 12.64
N PRO A 53 0.97 2.15 11.73
CA PRO A 53 0.25 3.40 11.62
C PRO A 53 -1.19 3.15 11.15
N ARG A 54 -2.13 4.00 11.56
CA ARG A 54 -3.49 3.99 11.03
C ARG A 54 -3.57 4.85 9.79
N MET A 55 -4.26 4.36 8.76
CA MET A 55 -4.53 5.14 7.57
C MET A 55 -5.45 6.30 7.96
N ALA A 56 -4.97 7.53 7.80
CA ALA A 56 -5.82 8.71 7.90
C ALA A 56 -6.84 8.67 6.75
N ALA A 57 -8.07 9.14 6.98
CA ALA A 57 -9.09 9.17 5.94
C ALA A 57 -8.53 9.90 4.72
N PHE A 58 -8.49 9.22 3.58
CA PHE A 58 -8.12 9.87 2.33
C PHE A 58 -9.19 10.91 2.01
N PRO A 59 -8.80 12.15 1.67
CA PRO A 59 -9.76 13.13 1.18
C PRO A 59 -10.28 12.62 -0.16
N THR A 60 -11.51 12.08 -0.16
CA THR A 60 -12.32 11.95 -1.38
C THR A 60 -12.67 13.36 -1.82
N THR A 61 -11.87 13.94 -2.72
CA THR A 61 -12.22 15.18 -3.42
C THR A 61 -12.63 14.82 -4.84
#